data_AF-A0A2R6MBD6-F1
#
_entry.id   AF-A0A2R6MBD6-F1
#
_cell.length_a   1.000
_cell.length_b   1.000
_cell.length_c   1.000
_cell.angle_alpha   90.00
_cell.angle_beta   90.00
_cell.angle_gamma   90.00
#
_symmetry.space_group_name_H-M   'P 1'
#
loop_
_entity.id
_entity.type
_entity.pdbx_description
1 polymer ?
#
loop_
_entity_poly.entity_id
_entity_poly.type
_entity_poly.pdbx_seq_one_letter_code
_entity_poly.pdbx_strand_id
1 'polypeptide(L)'
;MTERGWQDIIVGDRMAVDQEFAQRVSDSQFSRQEWGLIMTAVEFEIENPDDAEQARVVADTSKVEQVMPELENVRNQMNAMGGAGGGGGQSGGGGIFGSVKDALGLGGGDD
;
A
#
# COMPACT_ATOMS: atom_id res chain seq x y z
N MET A 1 8.03 -9.52 37.78
CA MET A 1 8.18 -9.84 36.35
C MET A 1 7.70 -8.63 35.59
N THR A 2 8.64 -7.82 35.10
CA THR A 2 8.35 -6.51 34.50
C THR A 2 7.66 -6.70 33.15
N GLU A 3 6.55 -5.99 32.92
CA GLU A 3 5.71 -6.01 31.70
C GLU A 3 6.49 -5.90 30.37
N ARG A 4 7.73 -5.42 30.39
CA ARG A 4 8.61 -5.30 29.22
C ARG A 4 8.97 -6.66 28.58
N GLY A 5 9.03 -7.74 29.37
CA GLY A 5 9.54 -9.03 28.88
C GLY A 5 8.66 -9.68 27.80
N TRP A 6 7.34 -9.64 27.94
CA TRP A 6 6.43 -10.25 26.97
C TRP A 6 6.29 -9.40 25.69
N GLN A 7 6.36 -8.07 25.82
CA GLN A 7 6.34 -7.16 24.68
C GLN A 7 7.57 -7.35 23.80
N ASP A 8 8.75 -7.45 24.40
CA ASP A 8 10.01 -7.67 23.67
C ASP A 8 9.99 -9.01 22.92
N ILE A 9 9.39 -10.06 23.51
CA ILE A 9 9.18 -11.35 22.84
C ILE A 9 8.27 -11.19 21.63
N ILE A 10 7.12 -10.54 21.77
CA ILE A 10 6.17 -10.34 20.66
C ILE A 10 6.79 -9.50 19.53
N VAL A 11 7.54 -8.44 19.87
CA VAL A 11 8.24 -7.61 18.86
C VAL A 11 9.29 -8.44 18.12
N GLY A 12 10.08 -9.24 18.84
CA GLY A 12 11.07 -10.14 18.24
C GLY A 12 10.44 -11.16 17.29
N ASP A 13 9.39 -11.84 17.74
CA ASP A 13 8.65 -12.81 16.94
C ASP A 13 8.01 -12.15 15.71
N ARG A 14 7.45 -10.94 15.87
CA ARG A 14 6.89 -10.18 14.74
C ARG A 14 7.95 -9.88 13.69
N MET A 15 9.13 -9.41 14.11
CA MET A 15 10.24 -9.13 13.18
C MET A 15 10.71 -10.39 12.45
N ALA A 16 10.72 -11.55 13.13
CA ALA A 16 11.07 -12.82 12.50
C ALA A 16 10.03 -13.24 11.44
N VAL A 17 8.74 -13.16 11.77
CA VAL A 17 7.65 -13.46 10.83
C VAL A 17 7.66 -12.51 9.64
N ASP A 18 7.90 -11.21 9.87
CA ASP A 18 8.00 -10.21 8.80
C ASP A 18 9.13 -10.56 7.82
N GLN A 19 10.29 -11.02 8.32
CA GLN A 19 11.39 -11.44 7.46
C GLN A 19 11.08 -12.71 6.68
N GLU A 20 10.49 -13.71 7.33
CA GLU A 20 10.14 -15.00 6.70
C GLU A 20 9.10 -14.80 5.58
N PHE A 21 8.11 -13.94 5.82
CA PHE A 21 7.00 -13.73 4.88
C PHE A 21 7.26 -12.59 3.87
N ALA A 22 8.27 -11.74 4.08
CA ALA A 22 8.56 -10.61 3.19
C ALA A 22 8.70 -11.04 1.72
N GLN A 23 9.41 -12.15 1.47
CA GLN A 23 9.60 -12.65 0.11
C GLN A 23 8.28 -13.11 -0.50
N ARG A 24 7.46 -13.85 0.26
CA ARG A 24 6.15 -14.33 -0.20
C ARG A 24 5.17 -13.19 -0.50
N VAL A 25 5.19 -12.13 0.31
CA VAL A 25 4.39 -10.91 0.06
C VAL A 25 4.92 -10.17 -1.17
N SER A 26 6.24 -10.06 -1.33
CA SER A 26 6.87 -9.40 -2.49
C SER A 26 6.63 -10.15 -3.80
N ASP A 27 6.60 -11.48 -3.77
CA ASP A 27 6.36 -12.34 -4.94
C ASP A 27 4.86 -12.50 -5.26
N SER A 28 4.00 -11.95 -4.39
CA SER A 28 2.56 -11.98 -4.63
C SER A 28 2.18 -11.14 -5.86
N GLN A 29 1.01 -11.43 -6.42
CA GLN A 29 0.44 -10.65 -7.53
C GLN A 29 -0.15 -9.31 -7.07
N PHE A 30 -0.05 -8.99 -5.77
CA PHE A 30 -0.62 -7.79 -5.18
C PHE A 30 0.47 -6.83 -4.75
N SER A 31 0.23 -5.53 -4.96
CA SER A 31 1.07 -4.48 -4.41
C SER A 31 0.95 -4.40 -2.89
N ARG A 32 1.87 -3.67 -2.25
CA ARG A 32 1.79 -3.42 -0.79
C ARG A 32 0.51 -2.69 -0.38
N GLN A 33 0.03 -1.76 -1.22
CA GLN A 33 -1.21 -1.03 -0.99
C GLN A 33 -2.43 -1.95 -1.14
N GLU A 34 -2.41 -2.82 -2.16
CA GLU A 34 -3.45 -3.83 -2.40
C GLU A 34 -3.55 -4.79 -1.19
N TRP A 35 -2.41 -5.28 -0.67
CA TRP A 35 -2.39 -6.06 0.58
C TRP A 35 -2.93 -5.30 1.78
N GLY A 36 -2.62 -4.01 1.90
CA GLY A 36 -3.15 -3.16 2.96
C GLY A 36 -4.68 -3.12 2.97
N LEU A 37 -5.30 -2.99 1.78
CA LEU A 37 -6.75 -3.03 1.62
C LEU A 37 -7.34 -4.41 1.88
N ILE A 38 -6.70 -5.48 1.39
CA ILE A 38 -7.15 -6.86 1.66
C ILE A 38 -7.20 -7.12 3.17
N MET A 39 -6.16 -6.70 3.91
CA MET A 39 -6.07 -6.90 5.36
C MET A 39 -7.11 -6.13 6.17
N THR A 40 -7.78 -5.10 5.61
CA THR A 40 -8.92 -4.45 6.31
C THR A 40 -10.22 -5.25 6.21
N ALA A 41 -10.30 -6.18 5.25
CA ALA A 41 -11.44 -7.05 5.02
C ALA A 41 -11.22 -8.49 5.53
N VAL A 42 -10.04 -8.79 6.06
CA VAL A 42 -9.75 -10.07 6.70
C VAL A 42 -9.99 -9.96 8.19
N GLU A 43 -10.82 -10.85 8.72
CA GLU A 43 -11.05 -11.00 10.15
C GLU A 43 -10.41 -12.29 10.65
N PHE A 44 -10.08 -12.35 11.93
CA PHE A 44 -9.50 -13.55 12.55
C PHE A 44 -10.44 -14.09 13.60
N GLU A 45 -10.73 -15.38 13.52
CA GLU A 45 -11.57 -16.10 14.46
C GLU A 45 -10.79 -17.25 15.10
N ILE A 46 -11.21 -17.67 16.30
CA ILE A 46 -10.70 -18.88 16.95
C ILE A 46 -11.74 -19.98 16.74
N GLU A 47 -11.41 -20.96 15.91
CA GLU A 47 -12.24 -22.14 15.71
C GLU A 47 -12.01 -23.12 16.86
N ASN A 48 -13.08 -23.79 17.31
CA ASN A 48 -13.08 -24.73 18.45
C ASN A 48 -12.47 -24.16 19.75
N PRO A 49 -12.92 -22.98 20.24
CA PRO A 49 -12.27 -22.30 21.38
C PRO A 49 -12.37 -23.10 22.69
N ASP A 50 -13.32 -24.02 22.81
CA ASP A 50 -13.54 -24.84 24.00
C ASP A 50 -12.64 -26.09 24.07
N ASP A 51 -11.92 -26.41 22.98
CA ASP A 51 -11.01 -27.55 22.88
C ASP A 51 -9.59 -27.05 22.58
N ALA A 52 -8.73 -27.04 23.60
CA ALA A 52 -7.36 -26.54 23.49
C ALA A 52 -6.48 -27.32 22.50
N GLU A 53 -6.81 -28.59 22.20
CA GLU A 53 -6.05 -29.40 21.24
C GLU A 53 -6.46 -29.07 19.79
N GLN A 54 -7.69 -28.61 19.59
CA GLN A 54 -8.27 -28.30 18.27
C GLN A 54 -8.39 -26.79 18.01
N ALA A 55 -8.13 -25.95 19.01
CA ALA A 55 -8.22 -24.50 18.94
C ALA A 55 -7.22 -23.95 17.91
N ARG A 56 -7.74 -23.25 16.90
CA ARG A 56 -6.90 -22.66 15.84
C ARG A 56 -7.37 -21.27 15.45
N VAL A 57 -6.42 -20.38 15.21
CA VAL A 57 -6.70 -19.07 14.61
C VAL A 57 -6.88 -19.28 13.10
N VAL A 58 -8.04 -18.90 12.59
CA VAL A 58 -8.37 -18.97 11.16
C VAL A 58 -8.71 -17.58 10.64
N ALA A 59 -8.39 -17.34 9.36
CA ALA A 59 -8.74 -16.11 8.69
C ALA A 59 -10.12 -16.26 8.02
N ASP A 60 -11.06 -15.40 8.40
CA ASP A 60 -12.29 -15.21 7.64
C ASP A 60 -12.04 -14.20 6.51
N THR A 61 -12.22 -14.67 5.27
CA THR A 61 -12.04 -13.90 4.05
C THR A 61 -13.36 -13.60 3.35
N SER A 62 -14.50 -13.88 3.99
CA SER A 62 -15.85 -13.67 3.44
C SER A 62 -16.12 -12.22 2.99
N LYS A 63 -15.45 -11.25 3.60
CA LYS A 63 -15.59 -9.81 3.27
C LYS A 63 -14.63 -9.33 2.19
N VAL A 64 -13.67 -10.15 1.75
CA VAL A 64 -12.67 -9.76 0.73
C VAL A 64 -13.34 -9.39 -0.59
N GLU A 65 -14.42 -10.09 -0.98
CA GLU A 65 -15.17 -9.78 -2.20
C GLU A 65 -15.73 -8.35 -2.19
N GLN A 66 -16.08 -7.81 -1.02
CA GLN A 66 -16.66 -6.48 -0.87
C GLN A 66 -15.65 -5.36 -1.16
N VAL A 67 -14.35 -5.62 -0.96
CA VAL A 67 -13.27 -4.66 -1.22
C VAL A 67 -12.66 -4.79 -2.60
N MET A 68 -13.06 -5.79 -3.40
CA MET A 68 -12.56 -6.00 -4.77
C MET A 68 -12.74 -4.77 -5.68
N PRO A 69 -13.89 -4.06 -5.69
CA PRO A 69 -14.03 -2.85 -6.50
C PRO A 69 -13.03 -1.76 -6.11
N GLU A 70 -12.75 -1.61 -4.81
CA GLU A 70 -11.77 -0.64 -4.34
C GLU A 70 -10.32 -1.08 -4.64
N LEU A 71 -10.07 -2.39 -4.65
CA LEU A 71 -8.79 -2.95 -5.09
C LEU A 71 -8.50 -2.58 -6.55
N GLU A 72 -9.51 -2.68 -7.42
CA GLU A 72 -9.41 -2.26 -8.82
C GLU A 72 -9.18 -0.74 -8.95
N ASN A 73 -9.86 0.08 -8.13
CA ASN A 73 -9.64 1.52 -8.09
C ASN A 73 -8.20 1.89 -7.74
N VAL A 74 -7.65 1.26 -6.69
CA VAL A 74 -6.27 1.45 -6.24
C VAL A 74 -5.28 1.07 -7.35
N ARG A 75 -5.52 -0.06 -8.03
CA ARG A 75 -4.71 -0.50 -9.18
C ARG A 75 -4.76 0.48 -10.34
N ASN A 76 -5.96 0.96 -10.70
CA ASN A 76 -6.16 1.92 -11.78
C ASN A 76 -5.47 3.26 -11.48
N GLN A 77 -5.56 3.74 -10.24
CA GLN A 77 -4.89 4.97 -9.81
C GLN A 77 -3.37 4.84 -9.89
N MET A 78 -2.80 3.71 -9.46
CA MET A 78 -1.36 3.46 -9.61
C MET A 78 -0.92 3.43 -11.07
N ASN A 79 -1.70 2.81 -11.96
CA ASN A 79 -1.41 2.77 -13.39
C ASN A 79 -1.46 4.17 -14.03
N ALA A 80 -2.45 4.98 -13.67
CA ALA A 80 -2.58 6.36 -14.15
C ALA A 80 -1.40 7.25 -13.68
N MET A 81 -0.91 7.04 -12.46
CA MET A 81 0.22 7.78 -11.90
C MET A 81 1.58 7.29 -12.45
N GLY A 82 1.72 5.98 -12.72
CA GLY A 82 2.91 5.38 -13.32
C GLY A 82 3.04 5.63 -14.83
N GLY A 83 1.93 5.87 -15.53
CA GLY A 83 1.90 6.22 -16.96
C GLY A 83 2.31 7.66 -17.27
N ALA A 84 2.31 8.56 -16.29
CA ALA A 84 2.71 9.95 -16.46
C ALA A 84 4.25 10.17 -16.43
N GLY A 85 5.04 9.13 -16.14
CA GLY A 85 6.52 9.20 -16.02
C GLY A 85 7.32 8.61 -17.19
N GLY A 86 6.66 8.10 -18.24
CA GLY A 86 7.30 7.32 -19.30
C GLY A 86 6.97 7.81 -20.71
N GLY A 87 7.44 9.00 -21.09
CA GLY A 87 7.30 9.47 -22.46
C GLY A 87 8.02 10.78 -22.76
N GLY A 88 9.18 10.70 -23.43
CA GLY A 88 9.74 11.81 -24.19
C GLY A 88 11.15 12.23 -23.79
N GLY A 89 12.15 11.48 -24.23
CA GLY A 89 13.48 12.07 -24.41
C GLY A 89 13.46 12.98 -25.62
N GLN A 90 13.50 14.30 -25.41
CA GLN A 90 14.05 15.23 -26.39
C GLN A 90 14.65 16.45 -25.67
N SER A 91 15.93 16.65 -25.95
CA SER A 91 16.75 17.85 -25.73
C SER A 91 15.98 19.18 -25.74
N GLY A 92 16.24 20.05 -24.77
CA GLY A 92 15.81 21.46 -24.83
C GLY A 92 15.61 22.08 -23.45
N GLY A 93 16.62 22.79 -22.96
CA GLY A 93 16.48 23.64 -21.77
C GLY A 93 15.41 24.71 -22.00
N GLY A 94 14.47 24.81 -21.07
CA GLY A 94 13.37 25.78 -21.15
C GLY A 94 12.23 25.41 -20.21
N GLY A 95 12.50 25.44 -18.90
CA GLY A 95 11.52 25.07 -17.89
C GLY A 95 10.24 25.91 -17.93
N ILE A 96 9.12 25.23 -17.69
CA ILE A 96 7.85 25.57 -17.00
C ILE A 96 7.67 26.91 -16.26
N PHE A 97 8.73 27.69 -16.03
CA PHE A 97 8.65 29.09 -15.60
C PHE A 97 8.14 30.04 -16.70
N GLY A 98 8.15 29.63 -17.97
CA GLY A 98 7.62 30.41 -19.09
C GLY A 98 6.08 30.50 -19.14
N SER A 99 5.36 29.49 -18.67
CA SER A 99 3.90 29.42 -18.83
C SER A 99 3.15 30.16 -17.73
N VAL A 100 3.74 30.28 -16.53
CA VAL A 100 3.16 31.04 -15.41
C VAL A 100 3.27 32.55 -15.65
N LYS A 101 4.35 33.02 -16.29
CA LYS A 101 4.51 34.44 -16.64
C LYS A 101 3.53 34.92 -17.73
N ASP A 102 3.08 34.02 -18.62
CA ASP A 102 2.14 34.37 -19.69
C ASP A 102 0.68 34.30 -19.23
N ALA A 103 0.37 33.51 -18.19
CA ALA A 103 -0.96 33.47 -17.57
C ALA A 103 -1.21 34.62 -16.59
N LEU A 104 -0.15 35.19 -16.01
CA LEU A 104 -0.19 36.41 -15.20
C LEU A 104 0.12 37.59 -16.13
N GLY A 105 -0.89 38.07 -16.84
CA GLY A 105 -0.81 39.15 -17.83
C GLY A 105 -0.10 40.42 -17.34
N LEU A 106 1.23 40.39 -17.34
CA LEU A 106 2.13 41.52 -17.26
C LEU A 106 2.51 41.91 -18.69
N GLY A 107 1.48 42.36 -19.40
CA GLY A 107 1.63 43.24 -20.55
C GLY A 107 1.84 44.66 -20.04
N GLY A 108 2.93 45.27 -20.47
CA GLY A 108 3.32 46.67 -20.23
C GLY A 108 4.85 46.72 -20.30
N GLY A 109 5.48 47.10 -21.41
CA GLY A 109 5.24 48.30 -22.20
C GLY A 109 6.28 49.34 -21.75
N ASP A 110 7.36 49.49 -22.53
CA ASP A 110 7.98 50.76 -22.94
C ASP A 110 9.28 50.48 -23.74
N ASP A 111 9.57 51.40 -24.66
CA ASP A 111 10.69 51.56 -25.60
C ASP A 111 12.06 50.92 -25.23
#